data_AF-B2RYS0-F1
#
_entry.id   AF-B2RYS0-F1
#
_cell.length_a   1.000
_cell.length_b   1.000
_cell.length_c   1.000
_cell.angle_alpha   90.00
_cell.angle_beta   90.00
_cell.angle_gamma   90.00
#
_symmetry.space_group_name_H-M   'P 1'
#
loop_
_entity.id
_entity.type
_entity.pdbx_description
1 polymer ?
#
loop_
_entity_poly.entity_id
_entity_poly.type
_entity_poly.pdbx_seq_one_letter_code
_entity_poly.pdbx_strand_id
1 'polypeptide(L)'
;MLRNVLALRQIAQRTISTTSRRHFENKVPEKQKLFQEDNGMPVHLKGGTSDALLYRATMLLTVGGTAYAIYMLAMAAFPKKQN
;
A
#
# COMPACT_ATOMS: atom_id res chain seq x y z
N MET A 1 14.16 -54.82 -17.90
CA MET A 1 13.26 -53.94 -18.67
C MET A 1 12.27 -53.16 -17.80
N LEU A 2 11.70 -53.76 -16.75
CA LEU A 2 10.72 -53.09 -15.87
C LEU A 2 11.24 -51.83 -15.14
N ARG A 3 12.53 -51.81 -14.75
CA ARG A 3 13.17 -50.64 -14.12
C ARG A 3 13.11 -49.37 -14.98
N ASN A 4 13.27 -49.52 -16.30
CA ASN A 4 13.26 -48.39 -17.22
C ASN A 4 11.84 -47.82 -17.34
N VAL A 5 10.83 -48.68 -17.30
CA VAL A 5 9.40 -48.30 -17.34
C VAL A 5 9.02 -47.56 -16.05
N LEU A 6 9.47 -48.03 -14.89
CA LEU A 6 9.23 -47.37 -13.60
C LEU A 6 9.92 -46.00 -13.50
N ALA A 7 11.15 -45.88 -14.03
CA ALA A 7 11.86 -44.61 -14.10
C ALA A 7 11.14 -43.60 -15.01
N LEU A 8 10.65 -44.06 -16.18
CA LEU A 8 9.82 -43.23 -17.08
C LEU A 8 8.54 -42.75 -16.41
N ARG A 9 7.87 -43.63 -15.65
CA ARG A 9 6.66 -43.28 -14.88
C ARG A 9 6.96 -42.24 -13.81
N GLN A 10 8.07 -42.36 -13.09
CA GLN A 10 8.49 -41.36 -12.10
C GLN A 10 8.81 -40.00 -12.73
N ILE A 11 9.42 -39.97 -13.92
CA ILE A 11 9.71 -38.73 -14.64
C ILE A 11 8.41 -38.09 -15.15
N ALA A 12 7.47 -38.89 -15.66
CA ALA A 12 6.15 -38.40 -16.09
C ALA A 12 5.28 -37.90 -14.93
N GLN A 13 5.48 -38.44 -13.73
CA GLN A 13 4.77 -38.03 -12.50
C GLN A 13 5.48 -36.90 -11.73
N ARG A 14 6.65 -36.42 -12.19
CA ARG A 14 7.27 -35.23 -11.59
C ARG A 14 6.44 -34.00 -11.93
N THR A 15 5.82 -33.41 -10.92
CA THR A 15 5.22 -32.08 -11.02
C THR A 15 6.28 -31.07 -11.47
N ILE A 16 6.14 -30.56 -12.69
CA ILE A 16 7.01 -29.50 -13.22
C ILE A 16 6.63 -28.19 -12.52
N SER A 17 7.39 -27.82 -11.48
CA SER A 17 7.23 -26.49 -10.86
C SER A 17 7.84 -25.45 -11.79
N THR A 18 7.00 -24.78 -12.58
CA THR A 18 7.39 -23.71 -13.51
C THR A 18 7.61 -22.36 -12.84
N THR A 19 7.64 -22.30 -11.50
CA THR A 19 7.98 -21.09 -10.76
C THR A 19 9.41 -20.69 -11.10
N SER A 20 9.53 -19.71 -12.01
CA SER A 20 10.76 -18.95 -12.21
C SER A 20 11.33 -18.56 -10.85
N ARG A 21 12.66 -18.60 -10.69
CA ARG A 21 13.32 -18.06 -9.50
C ARG A 21 12.87 -16.61 -9.34
N ARG A 22 11.87 -16.36 -8.49
CA ARG A 22 11.42 -15.00 -8.23
C ARG A 22 12.60 -14.32 -7.54
N HIS A 23 13.10 -13.25 -8.13
CA HIS A 23 14.11 -12.40 -7.50
C HIS A 23 13.61 -11.79 -6.16
N PHE A 24 12.31 -11.91 -5.87
CA PHE A 24 11.66 -11.44 -4.65
C PHE A 24 10.69 -12.48 -4.09
N GLU A 25 10.67 -12.62 -2.76
CA GLU A 25 9.73 -13.50 -2.07
C GLU A 25 8.30 -12.93 -2.07
N ASN A 26 7.31 -13.83 -2.06
CA ASN A 26 5.91 -13.42 -1.97
C ASN A 26 5.56 -12.98 -0.55
N LYS A 27 5.37 -11.68 -0.35
CA LYS A 27 4.96 -11.10 0.95
C LYS A 27 3.45 -10.86 1.10
N VAL A 28 2.62 -11.31 0.14
CA VAL A 28 1.16 -11.14 0.23
C VAL A 28 0.57 -11.75 1.51
N PRO A 29 0.93 -12.98 1.94
CA PRO A 29 0.40 -13.54 3.18
C PRO A 29 0.75 -12.72 4.43
N GLU A 30 1.96 -12.15 4.48
CA GLU A 30 2.42 -11.29 5.58
C GLU A 30 1.55 -10.02 5.67
N LYS A 31 1.30 -9.38 4.51
CA LYS A 31 0.47 -8.17 4.44
C LYS A 31 -0.99 -8.47 4.73
N GLN A 32 -1.52 -9.61 4.26
CA GLN A 32 -2.87 -10.04 4.61
C GLN A 32 -3.04 -10.22 6.12
N LYS A 33 -2.07 -10.86 6.78
CA LYS A 33 -2.09 -11.00 8.25
C LYS A 33 -2.12 -9.64 8.96
N LEU A 34 -1.28 -8.69 8.54
CA LEU A 34 -1.24 -7.34 9.12
C LEU A 34 -2.56 -6.59 8.92
N PHE A 35 -3.09 -6.55 7.69
CA PHE A 35 -4.30 -5.79 7.37
C PHE A 35 -5.61 -6.49 7.75
N GLN A 36 -5.57 -7.77 8.12
CA GLN A 36 -6.73 -8.52 8.62
C GLN A 36 -6.69 -8.74 10.14
N GLU A 37 -5.62 -8.31 10.83
CA GLU A 37 -5.58 -8.32 12.29
C GLU A 37 -6.79 -7.56 12.87
N ASP A 38 -7.48 -8.17 13.83
CA ASP A 38 -8.67 -7.59 14.46
C ASP A 38 -8.27 -6.68 15.63
N ASN A 39 -7.64 -5.56 15.29
CA ASN A 39 -7.15 -4.55 16.23
C ASN A 39 -8.05 -3.31 16.30
N GLY A 40 -9.22 -3.34 15.65
CA GLY A 40 -10.15 -2.21 15.58
C GLY A 40 -9.64 -0.98 14.82
N MET A 41 -8.44 -1.03 14.22
CA MET A 41 -7.87 0.09 13.49
C MET A 41 -8.56 0.28 12.14
N PRO A 42 -8.91 1.53 11.76
CA PRO A 42 -9.43 1.79 10.44
C PRO A 42 -8.35 1.55 9.37
N VAL A 43 -8.77 1.13 8.17
CA VAL A 43 -7.87 0.70 7.10
C VAL A 43 -6.79 1.73 6.72
N HIS A 44 -7.09 3.03 6.82
CA HIS A 44 -6.16 4.11 6.49
C HIS A 44 -5.10 4.41 7.56
N LEU A 45 -5.15 3.75 8.72
CA LEU A 45 -4.11 3.80 9.76
C LEU A 45 -3.49 2.42 10.01
N LYS A 46 -3.94 1.39 9.31
CA LYS A 46 -3.64 -0.01 9.63
C LYS A 46 -2.21 -0.41 9.28
N GLY A 47 -1.52 0.36 8.45
CA GLY A 47 -0.08 0.23 8.18
C GLY A 47 0.81 0.78 9.30
N GLY A 48 0.24 1.47 10.30
CA GLY A 48 0.94 1.88 11.52
C GLY A 48 1.38 3.35 11.54
N THR A 49 2.59 3.60 12.03
CA THR A 49 3.08 4.95 12.34
C THR A 49 3.27 5.83 11.09
N SER A 50 3.66 5.23 9.96
CA SER A 50 3.77 5.94 8.68
C SER A 50 2.43 6.53 8.25
N ASP A 51 1.37 5.73 8.36
CA ASP A 51 0.02 6.12 7.95
C ASP A 51 -0.50 7.24 8.84
N ALA A 52 -0.28 7.14 10.16
CA ALA A 52 -0.67 8.18 11.11
C ALA A 52 0.07 9.50 10.88
N LEU A 53 1.39 9.44 10.59
CA LEU A 53 2.17 10.64 10.29
C LEU A 53 1.69 11.30 8.99
N LEU A 54 1.50 10.49 7.95
CA LEU A 54 1.03 10.98 6.65
C LEU A 54 -0.36 11.61 6.77
N TYR A 55 -1.30 10.93 7.45
CA TYR A 55 -2.64 11.44 7.70
C TYR A 55 -2.61 12.81 8.41
N ARG A 56 -1.84 12.95 9.49
CA ARG A 56 -1.74 14.20 10.25
C ARG A 56 -1.11 15.32 9.43
N ALA A 57 -0.06 15.02 8.67
CA ALA A 57 0.58 15.99 7.79
C ALA A 57 -0.39 16.48 6.70
N THR A 58 -1.11 15.57 6.05
CA THR A 58 -2.13 15.92 5.06
C THR A 58 -3.25 16.74 5.67
N MET A 59 -3.72 16.40 6.87
CA MET A 59 -4.77 17.15 7.55
C MET A 59 -4.31 18.58 7.89
N LEU A 60 -3.09 18.74 8.39
CA LEU A 60 -2.53 20.05 8.70
C LEU A 60 -2.41 20.92 7.43
N LEU A 61 -1.87 20.36 6.35
CA LEU A 61 -1.69 21.08 5.10
C LEU A 61 -3.03 21.47 4.46
N THR A 62 -4.02 20.59 4.50
CA THR A 62 -5.34 20.86 3.91
C THR A 62 -6.10 21.92 4.72
N VAL A 63 -6.20 21.77 6.04
CA VAL A 63 -6.86 22.77 6.90
C VAL A 63 -6.15 24.12 6.83
N GLY A 64 -4.81 24.12 6.94
CA GLY A 64 -4.01 25.33 6.83
C GLY A 64 -4.13 25.98 5.45
N GLY A 65 -4.07 25.19 4.39
CA GLY A 65 -4.24 25.64 3.01
C GLY A 65 -5.63 26.24 2.75
N THR A 66 -6.70 25.62 3.27
CA THR A 66 -8.06 26.15 3.18
C THR A 66 -8.19 27.49 3.91
N ALA A 67 -7.66 27.61 5.13
CA ALA A 67 -7.68 28.87 5.87
C ALA A 67 -6.91 29.97 5.12
N TYR A 68 -5.75 29.64 4.56
CA TYR A 68 -4.96 30.57 3.75
C TYR A 68 -5.69 30.98 2.46
N ALA A 69 -6.35 30.04 1.78
CA ALA A 69 -7.15 30.33 0.61
C ALA A 69 -8.30 31.30 0.92
N ILE A 70 -9.00 31.11 2.05
CA ILE A 70 -10.06 32.04 2.50
C ILE A 70 -9.48 33.43 2.77
N TYR A 71 -8.33 33.52 3.44
CA TYR A 71 -7.64 34.80 3.65
C TYR A 71 -7.31 35.49 2.33
N MET A 72 -6.74 34.75 1.36
CA MET A 72 -6.41 35.27 0.05
C MET A 72 -7.65 35.73 -0.73
N LEU A 73 -8.75 34.96 -0.66
CA LEU A 73 -10.02 35.34 -1.27
C LEU A 73 -10.57 36.63 -0.66
N ALA A 74 -10.56 36.78 0.66
CA ALA A 74 -10.99 38.00 1.33
C ALA A 74 -10.12 39.20 0.91
N MET A 75 -8.80 39.03 0.86
CA MET A 75 -7.86 40.06 0.42
C MET A 75 -8.03 40.46 -1.06
N ALA A 76 -8.50 39.53 -1.90
CA ALA A 76 -8.76 39.78 -3.31
C ALA A 76 -10.14 40.40 -3.55
N ALA A 77 -11.11 40.13 -2.68
CA ALA A 77 -12.49 40.60 -2.82
C ALA A 77 -12.65 42.11 -2.59
N PHE A 78 -11.75 42.74 -1.82
CA PHE A 78 -11.80 44.17 -1.53
C PHE A 78 -10.70 44.94 -2.28
N PRO A 79 -11.02 46.10 -2.89
CA PRO A 79 -10.03 46.91 -3.58
C PRO A 79 -9.00 47.44 -2.57
N LYS A 80 -7.73 47.33 -2.94
CA LYS A 80 -6.64 47.91 -2.16
C LYS A 80 -6.57 49.41 -2.45
N LYS A 81 -6.43 50.24 -1.42
CA LYS A 81 -6.14 51.66 -1.63
C LYS A 81 -4.87 51.79 -2.45
N GLN A 82 -4.96 52.47 -3.59
CA GLN A 82 -3.80 52.99 -4.30
C GLN A 82 -3.37 54.26 -3.57
N ASN A 83 -2.11 54.31 -3.15
CA ASN A 83 -1.47 55.57 -2.76
C ASN A 83 -1.16 56.37 -4.02
#